data_AF-A0A7S1AXG2-F1
#
_entry.id   AF-A0A7S1AXG2-F1
#
_cell.length_a   1.000
_cell.length_b   1.000
_cell.length_c   1.000
_cell.angle_alpha   90.00
_cell.angle_beta   90.00
_cell.angle_gamma   90.00
#
_symmetry.space_group_name_H-M   'P 1'
#
loop_
_entity.id
_entity.type
_entity.pdbx_description
1 polymer ?
#
loop_
_entity_poly.entity_id
_entity_poly.type
_entity_poly.pdbx_seq_one_letter_code
_entity_poly.pdbx_strand_id
1 'polypeptide(L)'
;WTCTMASQVRSLTDFTVVLFGRVNLEELHMATHMTVNLKSVQIIEIPLSRFLWMVFGVLLQLTVIIILFVFGSLWLAKTHVVTELLLNAVSLAFITDTDELVFHTMVPTIIRSLVMQTEPLPLQVPRSSHPPVRSTISLLTVV
;
A
#
# COMPACT_ATOMS: atom_id res chain seq x y z
N TRP A 1 -2.11 11.59 -13.62
CA TRP A 1 -2.85 10.31 -13.68
C TRP A 1 -1.90 9.11 -13.66
N THR A 2 -1.13 8.83 -14.72
CA THR A 2 -0.18 7.69 -14.75
C THR A 2 0.85 7.74 -13.62
N CYS A 3 1.43 8.91 -13.36
CA CYS A 3 2.34 9.14 -12.22
C CYS A 3 1.66 8.88 -10.86
N THR A 4 0.41 9.34 -10.69
CA THR A 4 -0.40 9.11 -9.48
C THR A 4 -0.63 7.62 -9.22
N MET A 5 -1.02 6.89 -10.26
CA MET A 5 -1.24 5.44 -10.18
C MET A 5 0.08 4.67 -9.96
N ALA A 6 1.17 5.09 -10.62
CA ALA A 6 2.49 4.50 -10.41
C ALA A 6 2.98 4.66 -8.97
N SER A 7 2.77 5.82 -8.35
CA SER A 7 3.08 6.06 -6.94
C SER A 7 2.30 5.14 -6.01
N GLN A 8 1.00 4.94 -6.28
CA GLN A 8 0.17 4.04 -5.47
C GLN A 8 0.57 2.57 -5.60
N VAL A 9 0.81 2.10 -6.83
CA VAL A 9 1.30 0.74 -7.07
C VAL A 9 2.62 0.53 -6.33
N ARG A 10 3.54 1.50 -6.38
CA ARG A 10 4.80 1.44 -5.65
C ARG A 10 4.60 1.26 -4.15
N SER A 11 3.79 2.10 -3.53
CA SER A 11 3.50 2.02 -2.09
C SER A 11 2.92 0.67 -1.70
N LEU A 12 2.01 0.14 -2.52
CA LEU A 12 1.41 -1.17 -2.30
C LEU A 12 2.44 -2.31 -2.44
N THR A 13 3.32 -2.23 -3.44
CA THR A 13 4.38 -3.24 -3.65
C THR A 13 5.41 -3.23 -2.54
N ASP A 14 5.82 -2.05 -2.04
CA ASP A 14 6.75 -1.93 -0.91
C ASP A 14 6.15 -2.58 0.34
N PHE A 15 4.88 -2.30 0.63
CA PHE A 15 4.16 -2.96 1.73
C PHE A 15 4.06 -4.47 1.54
N THR A 16 3.72 -4.91 0.32
CA THR A 16 3.60 -6.33 -0.04
C THR A 16 4.92 -7.07 0.14
N VAL A 17 6.04 -6.51 -0.34
CA VAL A 17 7.38 -7.12 -0.19
C VAL A 17 7.79 -7.22 1.28
N VAL A 18 7.53 -6.19 2.09
CA VAL A 18 7.78 -6.23 3.55
C VAL A 18 6.92 -7.30 4.22
N LEU A 19 5.66 -7.39 3.84
CA LEU A 19 4.71 -8.36 4.37
C LEU A 19 5.14 -9.80 4.03
N PHE A 20 5.49 -10.07 2.77
CA PHE A 20 5.98 -11.39 2.33
C PHE A 20 7.38 -11.74 2.87
N GLY A 21 8.28 -10.76 2.99
CA GLY A 21 9.62 -10.97 3.56
C GLY A 21 9.59 -11.38 5.04
N ARG A 22 8.51 -11.04 5.76
CA ARG A 22 8.26 -11.49 7.14
C ARG A 22 7.52 -12.83 7.22
N VAL A 23 7.00 -13.34 6.09
CA VAL A 23 6.26 -14.62 5.99
C VAL A 23 7.20 -15.74 5.58
N ASN A 24 8.43 -15.72 6.11
CA ASN A 24 9.35 -16.81 5.90
C ASN A 24 9.01 -17.93 6.89
N LEU A 25 8.01 -18.71 6.46
CA LEU A 25 7.63 -20.11 6.70
C LEU A 25 8.31 -21.01 7.77
N GLU A 26 8.98 -20.52 8.81
CA GLU A 26 9.77 -21.38 9.72
C GLU A 26 9.23 -21.58 11.14
N GLU A 27 8.27 -20.78 11.63
CA GLU A 27 7.64 -21.04 12.95
C GLU A 27 6.14 -21.25 12.85
N LEU A 28 5.81 -22.47 12.41
CA LEU A 28 4.50 -23.07 12.48
C LEU A 28 4.18 -23.49 13.93
N HIS A 29 4.23 -22.59 14.93
CA HIS A 29 3.74 -22.93 16.27
C HIS A 29 3.17 -21.74 17.06
N MET A 30 1.84 -21.79 17.23
CA MET A 30 1.06 -21.56 18.45
C MET A 30 1.34 -20.31 19.31
N ALA A 31 0.30 -19.46 19.32
CA ALA A 31 -0.08 -18.45 20.32
C ALA A 31 0.62 -17.08 20.22
N THR A 32 -0.18 -16.09 19.80
CA THR A 32 0.15 -14.65 19.80
C THR A 32 0.56 -14.19 21.19
N HIS A 33 1.85 -14.15 21.49
CA HIS A 33 2.35 -13.62 22.76
C HIS A 33 2.60 -12.12 22.62
N MET A 34 1.58 -11.32 22.96
CA MET A 34 1.68 -9.86 23.02
C MET A 34 2.35 -9.47 24.35
N THR A 35 3.68 -9.30 24.36
CA THR A 35 4.34 -8.70 25.53
C THR A 35 4.14 -7.20 25.50
N VAL A 36 3.17 -6.71 26.26
CA VAL A 36 2.98 -5.28 26.48
C VAL A 36 4.06 -4.81 27.44
N ASN A 37 5.18 -4.31 26.90
CA ASN A 37 6.15 -3.58 27.68
C ASN A 37 5.69 -2.11 27.76
N LEU A 38 5.65 -1.51 28.95
CA LEU A 38 5.12 -0.17 29.23
C LEU A 38 5.74 0.97 28.37
N LYS A 39 6.81 0.69 27.63
CA LYS A 39 7.53 1.64 26.78
C LYS A 39 7.45 1.33 25.27
N SER A 40 7.03 0.12 24.87
CA SER A 40 6.98 -0.29 23.46
C SER A 40 6.09 -1.53 23.29
N VAL A 41 5.06 -1.42 22.44
CA VAL A 41 4.27 -2.57 22.01
C VAL A 41 5.01 -3.28 20.87
N GLN A 42 5.69 -4.37 21.21
CA GLN A 42 6.37 -5.20 20.22
C GLN A 42 5.39 -6.27 19.71
N ILE A 43 5.09 -6.22 18.41
CA ILE A 43 4.33 -7.26 17.72
C ILE A 43 5.33 -8.35 17.35
N ILE A 44 5.45 -9.35 18.22
CA ILE A 44 6.46 -10.42 18.07
C ILE A 44 6.03 -11.39 16.94
N GLU A 45 4.75 -11.77 16.89
CA GLU A 45 4.23 -12.71 15.90
C GLU A 45 2.82 -12.33 15.45
N ILE A 46 2.54 -12.50 14.15
CA ILE A 46 1.24 -12.22 13.53
C ILE A 46 0.58 -13.56 13.19
N PRO A 47 -0.62 -13.87 13.72
CA PRO A 47 -1.30 -15.12 13.40
C PRO A 47 -1.75 -15.15 11.92
N LEU A 48 -1.69 -16.34 11.30
CA LEU A 48 -2.04 -16.57 9.89
C LEU A 48 -3.42 -16.04 9.50
N SER A 49 -4.41 -16.08 10.41
CA SER A 49 -5.74 -15.52 10.13
C SER A 49 -5.67 -14.00 9.90
N ARG A 50 -4.94 -13.25 10.74
CA ARG A 50 -4.76 -11.80 10.56
C ARG A 50 -3.92 -11.51 9.32
N PHE A 51 -2.93 -12.34 9.06
CA PHE A 51 -2.13 -12.26 7.84
C PHE A 51 -2.99 -12.44 6.58
N LEU A 52 -3.85 -13.45 6.55
CA LEU A 52 -4.80 -13.66 5.45
C LEU A 52 -5.74 -12.48 5.25
N TRP A 53 -6.24 -11.88 6.33
CA TRP A 53 -7.04 -10.65 6.25
C TRP A 53 -6.26 -9.48 5.67
N MET A 54 -4.98 -9.32 6.05
CA MET A 54 -4.12 -8.28 5.48
C MET A 54 -3.84 -8.52 3.99
N VAL A 55 -3.51 -9.75 3.59
CA VAL A 55 -3.30 -10.12 2.18
C VAL A 55 -4.58 -9.90 1.38
N PHE A 56 -5.73 -10.30 1.92
CA PHE A 56 -7.03 -10.06 1.29
C PHE A 56 -7.28 -8.56 1.07
N GLY A 57 -7.01 -7.72 2.07
CA GLY A 57 -7.09 -6.27 1.94
C GLY A 57 -6.18 -5.71 0.86
N VAL A 58 -4.92 -6.17 0.80
CA VAL A 58 -3.96 -5.78 -0.25
C VAL A 58 -4.44 -6.17 -1.64
N LEU A 59 -4.99 -7.39 -1.81
CA LEU A 59 -5.52 -7.86 -3.09
C LEU A 59 -6.74 -7.05 -3.55
N LEU A 60 -7.62 -6.69 -2.62
CA LEU A 60 -8.77 -5.83 -2.91
C LEU A 60 -8.30 -4.45 -3.36
N GLN A 61 -7.36 -3.85 -2.64
CA GLN A 61 -6.78 -2.55 -2.99
C GLN A 61 -6.07 -2.58 -4.36
N LEU A 62 -5.31 -3.65 -4.64
CA LEU A 62 -4.66 -3.87 -5.93
C LEU A 62 -5.68 -3.93 -7.08
N THR A 63 -6.80 -4.61 -6.84
CA THR A 63 -7.89 -4.73 -7.82
C THR A 63 -8.49 -3.37 -8.15
N VAL A 64 -8.77 -2.55 -7.14
CA VAL A 64 -9.30 -1.18 -7.33
C VAL A 64 -8.30 -0.33 -8.12
N ILE A 65 -7.00 -0.38 -7.79
CA ILE A 65 -5.95 0.36 -8.50
C ILE A 65 -5.88 -0.06 -9.97
N ILE A 66 -5.92 -1.37 -10.27
CA ILE A 66 -5.89 -1.87 -11.65
C ILE A 66 -7.13 -1.40 -12.44
N ILE A 67 -8.32 -1.50 -11.85
CA ILE A 67 -9.56 -1.06 -12.48
C ILE A 67 -9.47 0.43 -12.78
N LEU A 68 -9.11 1.27 -11.80
CA LEU A 68 -8.96 2.70 -12.00
C LEU A 68 -7.93 3.00 -13.08
N PHE A 69 -6.78 2.34 -13.06
CA PHE A 69 -5.74 2.54 -14.06
C PHE A 69 -6.22 2.22 -15.48
N VAL A 70 -6.84 1.06 -15.69
CA VAL A 70 -7.29 0.61 -17.03
C VAL A 70 -8.45 1.47 -17.53
N PHE A 71 -9.52 1.60 -16.74
CA PHE A 71 -10.70 2.35 -17.15
C PHE A 71 -10.41 3.85 -17.25
N GLY A 72 -9.62 4.39 -16.32
CA GLY A 72 -9.23 5.79 -16.35
C GLY A 72 -8.33 6.13 -17.54
N SER A 73 -7.38 5.26 -17.88
CA SER A 73 -6.53 5.45 -19.06
C SER A 73 -7.32 5.28 -20.37
N LEU A 74 -8.22 4.30 -20.44
CA LEU A 74 -9.09 4.09 -21.60
C LEU A 74 -10.03 5.29 -21.83
N TRP A 75 -10.57 5.84 -20.74
CA TRP A 75 -11.46 6.99 -20.80
C TRP A 75 -10.72 8.27 -21.23
N LEU A 76 -9.52 8.51 -20.70
CA LEU A 76 -8.65 9.60 -21.17
C LEU A 76 -8.31 9.44 -22.66
N ALA A 77 -7.97 8.23 -23.11
CA ALA A 77 -7.58 7.96 -24.48
C ALA A 77 -8.71 8.20 -25.51
N LYS A 78 -9.98 8.08 -25.10
CA LYS A 78 -11.14 8.39 -25.96
C LYS A 78 -11.44 9.88 -26.09
N THR A 79 -10.79 10.73 -25.30
CA THR A 79 -11.07 12.18 -25.28
C THR A 79 -10.17 12.89 -26.31
N HIS A 80 -10.77 13.44 -27.38
CA HIS A 80 -10.01 14.08 -28.48
C HIS A 80 -9.73 15.58 -28.26
N VAL A 81 -10.43 16.23 -27.33
CA VAL A 81 -10.29 17.66 -27.04
C VAL A 81 -9.40 17.84 -25.81
N VAL A 82 -8.36 18.66 -25.92
CA VAL A 82 -7.34 18.83 -24.86
C VAL A 82 -7.92 19.40 -23.56
N THR A 83 -8.87 20.33 -23.65
CA THR A 83 -9.53 20.92 -22.47
C THR A 83 -10.34 19.89 -21.71
N GLU A 84 -11.11 19.06 -22.43
CA GLU A 84 -11.86 17.94 -21.85
C GLU A 84 -10.91 16.90 -21.26
N LEU A 85 -9.81 16.59 -21.95
CA LEU A 85 -8.81 15.63 -21.46
C LEU A 85 -8.19 16.09 -20.14
N LEU A 86 -7.87 17.38 -20.01
CA LEU A 86 -7.33 17.94 -18.78
C LEU A 86 -8.36 17.88 -17.66
N LEU A 87 -9.61 18.30 -17.92
CA LEU A 87 -10.69 18.28 -16.93
C LEU A 87 -10.99 16.85 -16.44
N ASN A 88 -10.95 15.89 -17.36
CA ASN A 88 -11.11 14.46 -17.12
C ASN A 88 -9.94 13.86 -16.32
N ALA A 89 -8.71 14.28 -16.58
CA ALA A 89 -7.54 13.85 -15.83
C ALA A 89 -7.54 14.41 -14.40
N VAL A 90 -7.94 15.67 -14.24
CA VAL A 90 -8.03 16.35 -12.93
C VAL A 90 -9.15 15.76 -12.08
N SER A 91 -10.30 15.44 -12.65
CA SER A 91 -11.40 14.82 -11.91
C SER A 91 -11.04 13.43 -11.38
N LEU A 92 -10.33 12.63 -12.17
CA LEU A 92 -9.83 11.33 -11.72
C LEU A 92 -8.79 11.45 -10.60
N ALA A 93 -7.87 12.43 -10.69
CA ALA A 93 -6.94 12.71 -9.60
C ALA A 93 -7.69 13.13 -8.34
N PHE A 94 -8.65 14.04 -8.47
CA PHE A 94 -9.46 14.54 -7.37
C PHE A 94 -10.24 13.42 -6.64
N ILE A 95 -10.80 12.45 -7.38
CA ILE A 95 -11.52 11.33 -6.75
C ILE A 95 -10.58 10.47 -5.89
N THR A 96 -9.33 10.34 -6.34
CA THR A 96 -8.30 9.56 -5.66
C THR A 96 -7.85 10.27 -4.38
N ASP A 97 -7.63 11.57 -4.45
CA ASP A 97 -7.27 12.39 -3.28
C ASP A 97 -8.43 12.47 -2.27
N THR A 98 -9.67 12.49 -2.77
CA THR A 98 -10.87 12.47 -1.93
C THR A 98 -11.01 11.16 -1.17
N ASP A 99 -10.72 10.02 -1.81
CA ASP A 99 -10.73 8.71 -1.15
C ASP A 99 -9.74 8.65 0.03
N GLU A 100 -8.52 9.17 -0.16
CA GLU A 100 -7.51 9.26 0.89
C GLU A 100 -7.96 10.17 2.05
N LEU A 101 -8.60 11.30 1.73
CA LEU A 101 -9.17 12.20 2.74
C LEU A 101 -10.32 11.55 3.51
N VAL A 102 -11.21 10.84 2.83
CA VAL A 102 -12.31 10.11 3.45
C VAL A 102 -11.75 9.03 4.37
N PHE A 103 -10.73 8.28 3.94
CA PHE A 103 -10.05 7.31 4.81
C PHE A 103 -9.49 8.00 6.06
N HIS A 104 -8.79 9.12 5.90
CA HIS A 104 -8.22 9.85 7.04
C HIS A 104 -9.25 10.39 8.04
N THR A 105 -10.45 10.75 7.57
CA THR A 105 -11.53 11.26 8.41
C THR A 105 -12.37 10.14 9.04
N MET A 106 -12.52 9.01 8.36
CA MET A 106 -13.32 7.87 8.82
C MET A 106 -12.55 6.94 9.77
N VAL A 107 -11.21 6.90 9.69
CA VAL A 107 -10.40 6.09 10.60
C VAL A 107 -10.51 6.64 12.03
N PRO A 108 -11.06 5.87 12.99
CA PRO A 108 -11.22 6.31 14.37
C PRO A 108 -9.88 6.68 15.01
N THR A 109 -9.87 7.72 15.84
CA THR A 109 -8.68 8.20 16.57
C THR A 109 -8.01 7.09 17.39
N ILE A 110 -8.79 6.12 17.86
CA ILE A 110 -8.32 4.95 18.61
C ILE A 110 -7.39 4.07 17.76
N ILE A 111 -7.75 3.83 16.49
CA ILE A 111 -6.90 3.06 15.57
C ILE A 111 -5.62 3.83 15.29
N ARG A 112 -5.72 5.16 15.09
CA ARG A 112 -4.55 6.03 14.89
C ARG A 112 -3.62 6.01 16.09
N SER A 113 -4.14 6.07 17.32
CA SER A 113 -3.31 5.99 18.53
C SER A 113 -2.66 4.62 18.70
N LEU A 114 -3.38 3.54 18.37
CA LEU A 114 -2.81 2.19 18.41
C LEU A 114 -1.67 2.03 17.39
N VAL A 115 -1.86 2.51 16.15
CA VAL A 115 -0.82 2.49 15.11
C VAL A 115 0.39 3.35 15.50
N MET A 116 0.19 4.49 16.16
CA MET A 116 1.29 5.32 16.66
C MET A 116 2.07 4.68 17.81
N GLN A 117 1.45 3.77 18.57
CA GLN A 117 2.07 3.05 19.67
C GLN A 117 2.76 1.75 19.23
N THR A 118 2.47 1.25 18.03
CA THR A 118 3.17 0.11 17.46
C THR A 118 4.54 0.52 16.93
N GLU A 119 5.56 -0.27 17.24
CA GLU A 119 6.90 -0.07 16.70
C GLU A 119 6.86 -0.15 15.16
N PRO A 120 7.45 0.82 14.43
CA PRO A 120 7.47 0.77 12.97
C PRO A 120 8.12 -0.54 12.53
N LEU A 121 7.49 -1.25 11.58
CA LEU A 121 8.05 -2.50 11.07
C LEU A 121 9.47 -2.23 10.58
N PRO A 122 10.49 -2.95 11.10
CA PRO A 122 11.85 -2.76 10.64
C PRO A 122 11.90 -3.10 9.15
N LEU A 123 12.10 -2.09 8.31
CA LEU A 123 12.45 -2.28 6.90
C LEU A 123 13.82 -2.97 6.91
N GLN A 124 13.83 -4.29 6.72
CA GLN A 124 15.09 -4.97 6.45
C GLN A 124 15.59 -4.46 5.10
N VAL A 125 16.68 -3.70 5.14
CA VAL A 125 17.41 -3.30 3.94
C VAL A 125 17.78 -4.60 3.22
N PRO A 126 17.35 -4.82 1.96
CA PRO A 126 17.57 -6.08 1.28
C PRO A 126 19.07 -6.37 1.24
N ARG A 127 19.50 -7.46 1.89
CA ARG A 127 20.89 -7.90 1.91
C ARG A 127 21.25 -8.77 0.69
N SER A 128 20.37 -8.83 -0.32
CA SER A 128 20.55 -9.66 -1.52
C SER A 128 20.90 -8.83 -2.75
N SER A 129 21.73 -9.43 -3.61
CA SER A 129 22.36 -8.91 -4.83
C SER A 129 21.39 -8.54 -5.97
N HIS A 130 20.09 -8.45 -5.72
CA HIS A 130 19.11 -8.05 -6.73
C HIS A 130 18.84 -6.54 -6.61
N PRO A 131 18.80 -5.80 -7.74
CA PRO A 131 18.48 -4.38 -7.70
C PRO A 131 17.12 -4.21 -7.00
N PRO A 132 17.03 -3.30 -6.01
CA PRO A 132 15.77 -3.11 -5.30
C PRO A 132 14.71 -2.72 -6.31
N VAL A 133 13.52 -3.29 -6.22
CA VAL A 133 12.36 -2.95 -7.08
C VAL A 133 12.08 -1.43 -7.06
N ARG A 134 12.49 -0.78 -5.96
CA ARG A 134 12.58 0.68 -5.76
C ARG A 134 13.36 1.40 -6.88
N SER A 135 14.43 0.80 -7.40
CA SER A 135 15.31 1.35 -8.44
C SER A 135 14.71 1.21 -9.83
N THR A 136 14.05 0.09 -10.15
CA THR A 136 13.44 -0.12 -11.48
C THR A 136 12.17 0.70 -11.64
N ILE A 137 11.35 0.79 -10.59
CA ILE A 137 10.16 1.65 -10.58
C ILE A 137 10.57 3.13 -10.57
N SER A 138 11.59 3.53 -9.81
CA SER A 138 12.12 4.91 -9.86
C SER A 138 12.63 5.28 -11.25
N LEU A 139 13.27 4.33 -11.96
CA LEU A 139 13.71 4.54 -13.34
C LEU A 139 12.52 4.71 -14.29
N LEU A 140 11.45 3.94 -14.10
CA LEU A 140 10.22 4.06 -14.90
C LEU A 140 9.38 5.30 -14.57
N THR A 141 9.56 5.91 -13.38
CA THR A 141 8.83 7.12 -12.96
C THR A 141 9.55 8.42 -13.39
N VAL A 142 10.85 8.33 -13.69
CA VAL A 142 11.69 9.46 -14.12
C VAL A 142 11.70 9.64 -15.65
N VAL A 143 11.27 8.63 -16.41
CA VAL A 143 11.07 8.66 -17.87
C VAL A 143 9.61 8.98 -18.19
#